data_AF-A0A329B1V9-F1
#
_entry.id   AF-A0A329B1V9-F1
#
_cell.length_a   1.000
_cell.length_b   1.000
_cell.length_c   1.000
_cell.angle_alpha   90.00
_cell.angle_beta   90.00
_cell.angle_gamma   90.00
#
_symmetry.space_group_name_H-M   'P 1'
#
loop_
_entity.id
_entity.type
_entity.pdbx_description
1 polymer ?
#
loop_
_entity_poly.entity_id
_entity_poly.type
_entity_poly.pdbx_seq_one_letter_code
_entity_poly.pdbx_strand_id
1 'polypeptide(L)' 'MSTLTPLALERRCFAPGDAFRQAATLSGMAACNAVCERANNDYEGFWADLARELLSWHKPFTRTF' A
#
# COMPACT_ATOMS: atom_id res chain seq x y z
N MET A 1 14.68 41.69 1.72
CA MET A 1 13.85 40.80 2.54
C MET A 1 12.71 40.28 1.68
N SER A 2 12.88 39.13 1.02
CA SER A 2 11.82 38.55 0.17
C SER A 2 10.75 37.92 1.04
N THR A 3 9.53 38.42 0.95
CA THR A 3 8.34 37.82 1.56
C THR A 3 7.77 36.77 0.59
N LEU A 4 8.01 35.49 0.85
CA LEU A 4 7.31 34.41 0.16
C LEU A 4 5.85 34.40 0.66
N THR A 5 4.92 34.84 -0.17
CA THR A 5 3.49 34.70 0.10
C THR A 5 3.11 33.23 -0.03
N PRO A 6 2.49 32.59 0.98
CA PRO A 6 2.01 31.22 0.82
C PRO A 6 0.91 31.20 -0.24
N LEU A 7 1.16 30.52 -1.36
CA LEU A 7 0.13 30.23 -2.34
C LEU A 7 -0.92 29.33 -1.70
N ALA A 8 -2.21 29.61 -1.92
CA ALA A 8 -3.30 28.77 -1.42
C ALA A 8 -3.16 27.36 -2.00
N LEU A 9 -2.95 26.36 -1.14
CA LEU A 9 -2.85 24.97 -1.55
C LEU A 9 -4.25 24.40 -1.76
N GLU A 10 -4.53 23.91 -2.96
CA GLU A 10 -5.75 23.16 -3.27
C GLU A 10 -5.76 21.85 -2.47
N ARG A 11 -6.85 21.57 -1.73
CA ARG A 11 -6.98 20.39 -0.84
C ARG A 11 -8.16 19.48 -1.20
N ARG A 12 -8.82 19.68 -2.35
CA ARG A 12 -9.92 18.82 -2.77
C ARG A 12 -9.45 17.36 -2.92
N CYS A 13 -10.21 16.46 -2.32
CA CYS A 13 -10.08 15.02 -2.51
C CYS A 13 -11.16 14.54 -3.47
N PHE A 14 -10.76 13.72 -4.45
CA PHE A 14 -11.68 13.11 -5.41
C PHE A 14 -11.71 11.61 -5.15
N ALA A 15 -12.88 11.11 -4.72
CA ALA A 15 -13.04 9.67 -4.52
C ALA A 15 -13.02 8.94 -5.88
N PRO A 16 -12.48 7.72 -5.95
CA PRO A 16 -12.58 6.91 -7.15
C PRO A 16 -14.04 6.57 -7.47
N GLY A 17 -14.36 6.47 -8.76
CA GLY A 17 -15.68 6.03 -9.22
C GLY A 17 -16.02 4.60 -8.75
N ASP A 18 -17.30 4.25 -8.71
CA ASP A 18 -17.77 2.97 -8.16
C ASP A 18 -17.23 1.76 -8.94
N ALA A 19 -17.21 1.83 -10.28
CA ALA A 19 -16.67 0.75 -11.12
C ALA A 19 -15.19 0.46 -10.81
N PHE A 20 -14.39 1.50 -10.56
CA PHE A 20 -13.00 1.34 -10.16
C PHE A 20 -12.88 0.74 -8.76
N ARG A 21 -13.72 1.18 -7.82
CA ARG A 21 -13.75 0.62 -6.46
C ARG A 21 -14.11 -0.86 -6.43
N GLN A 22 -15.04 -1.30 -7.28
CA GLN A 22 -15.45 -2.71 -7.37
C GLN A 22 -14.36 -3.61 -7.98
N ALA A 23 -13.55 -3.07 -8.90
CA ALA A 23 -12.45 -3.80 -9.52
C ALA A 23 -11.13 -3.73 -8.71
N ALA A 24 -11.11 -3.03 -7.58
CA ALA A 24 -9.91 -2.86 -6.78
C ALA A 24 -9.55 -4.16 -6.03
N THR A 25 -8.25 -4.49 -5.99
CA THR A 25 -7.73 -5.63 -5.21
C THR A 25 -7.98 -5.47 -3.71
N LEU A 26 -8.02 -4.23 -3.23
CA LEU A 26 -8.26 -3.90 -1.83
C LEU A 26 -9.64 -3.26 -1.68
N SER A 27 -10.41 -3.72 -0.69
CA SER A 27 -11.76 -3.23 -0.39
C SER A 27 -11.73 -1.89 0.34
N GLY A 28 -11.15 -0.88 -0.29
CA GLY A 28 -11.07 0.49 0.21
C GLY A 28 -9.90 0.73 1.19
N MET A 29 -9.91 1.94 1.77
CA MET A 29 -8.78 2.43 2.56
C MET A 29 -8.56 1.68 3.88
N ALA A 30 -9.62 1.16 4.52
CA ALA A 30 -9.47 0.37 5.73
C ALA A 30 -8.68 -0.93 5.47
N ALA A 31 -8.98 -1.63 4.37
CA ALA A 31 -8.23 -2.81 3.94
C ALA A 31 -6.78 -2.47 3.58
N CYS A 32 -6.57 -1.36 2.88
CA CYS A 32 -5.23 -0.87 2.55
C CYS A 32 -4.41 -0.58 3.82
N ASN A 33 -4.97 0.16 4.77
CA ASN A 33 -4.30 0.48 6.03
C ASN A 33 -3.97 -0.78 6.84
N ALA A 34 -4.87 -1.76 6.90
CA ALA A 34 -4.61 -3.02 7.58
C ALA A 34 -3.44 -3.80 6.95
N VAL A 35 -3.31 -3.80 5.62
CA VAL A 35 -2.15 -4.37 4.92
C VAL A 35 -0.87 -3.62 5.28
N CYS A 36 -0.90 -2.29 5.28
CA CYS A 36 0.25 -1.47 5.68
C CYS A 36 0.64 -1.71 7.15
N GLU A 37 -0.32 -1.83 8.06
CA GLU A 37 -0.07 -2.15 9.47
C GLU A 37 0.55 -3.53 9.65
N ARG A 38 0.06 -4.55 8.92
CA ARG A 38 0.69 -5.88 8.92
C ARG A 38 2.15 -5.79 8.45
N ALA A 39 2.40 -5.09 7.35
CA ALA A 39 3.75 -4.90 6.83
C ALA A 39 4.66 -4.10 7.78
N ASN A 40 4.12 -3.17 8.56
CA ASN A 40 4.88 -2.44 9.57
C ASN A 40 5.18 -3.29 10.81
N ASN A 41 4.23 -4.13 11.23
CA ASN A 41 4.36 -4.95 12.44
C ASN A 41 5.27 -6.16 12.21
N ASP A 42 5.25 -6.74 11.01
CA ASP A 42 6.08 -7.88 10.62
C ASP A 42 6.51 -7.74 9.16
N TYR A 43 7.51 -6.88 8.95
CA TYR A 43 8.01 -6.55 7.62
C TYR A 43 8.54 -7.78 6.88
N GLU A 44 9.40 -8.55 7.53
CA GLU A 44 10.01 -9.72 6.92
C GLU A 44 8.99 -10.82 6.62
N GLY A 45 8.15 -11.16 7.60
CA GLY A 45 7.14 -12.19 7.46
C GLY A 45 6.10 -11.82 6.39
N PHE A 46 5.67 -10.55 6.36
CA PHE A 46 4.76 -10.05 5.34
C PHE A 46 5.29 -10.29 3.92
N TRP A 47 6.54 -9.90 3.65
CA TRP A 47 7.14 -10.10 2.32
C TRP A 47 7.47 -11.57 2.04
N ALA A 48 7.87 -12.33 3.06
CA ALA A 48 8.12 -13.77 2.92
C ALA A 48 6.85 -14.50 2.45
N ASP A 49 5.71 -14.19 3.07
CA ASP A 49 4.44 -14.82 2.76
C ASP A 49 3.98 -14.47 1.35
N LEU A 50 3.99 -13.18 0.98
CA LEU A 50 3.64 -12.74 -0.37
C LEU A 50 4.55 -13.37 -1.43
N ALA A 51 5.85 -13.46 -1.17
CA ALA A 51 6.80 -14.06 -2.09
C ALA A 51 6.53 -15.55 -2.30
N ARG A 52 6.11 -16.28 -1.25
CA ARG A 52 5.76 -17.71 -1.36
C ARG A 52 4.43 -17.92 -2.07
N GLU A 53 3.47 -17.01 -1.91
CA GLU A 53 2.15 -17.11 -2.51
C GLU A 53 2.15 -16.71 -3.99
N LEU A 54 2.79 -15.60 -4.33
CA LEU A 54 2.62 -14.95 -5.64
C LEU A 54 3.70 -15.30 -6.66
N LEU A 55 4.80 -15.91 -6.24
CA LEU A 55 5.91 -16.27 -7.12
C LEU A 55 6.08 -17.78 -7.21
N SER A 56 6.35 -18.27 -8.41
CA SER A 56 6.70 -19.67 -8.64
C SER A 56 8.19 -19.87 -8.45
N TRP A 57 8.57 -20.59 -7.40
CA TRP A 57 9.97 -20.86 -7.08
C TRP A 57 10.42 -22.20 -7.63
N HIS A 58 11.55 -22.21 -8.35
CA HIS A 58 12.21 -23.48 -8.68
C HIS A 58 12.78 -24.16 -7.42
N LYS A 59 13.31 -23.36 -6.49
CA LYS A 59 13.72 -23.80 -5.15
C LYS A 59 13.25 -22.78 -4.10
N PRO A 60 12.45 -23.18 -3.09
CA PRO A 60 12.00 -22.26 -2.05
C PRO A 60 13.16 -21.70 -1.20
N PHE A 61 13.02 -20.45 -0.77
CA PHE A 61 13.94 -19.82 0.19
C PHE A 61 13.56 -20.18 1.64
N THR A 62 14.53 -20.17 2.54
CA THR A 62 14.34 -20.51 3.96
C THR A 62 14.65 -19.38 4.93
N ARG A 63 15.14 -18.23 4.45
CA ARG A 63 15.53 -17.08 5.27
C ARG A 63 15.09 -15.77 4.65
N THR A 64 14.63 -14.84 5.49
CA THR A 64 14.36 -13.41 5.21
C THR A 64 15.32 -12.52 6.01
N PHE A 65 15.33 -11.21 5.74
CA PHE A 65 16.29 -10.23 6.26
C PHE A 65 15.62 -8.95 6.75
#